data_AF-A0A6G2DXI8-F1
#
_entry.id   AF-A0A6G2DXI8-F1
#
_cell.length_a   1.000
_cell.length_b   1.000
_cell.length_c   1.000
_cell.angle_alpha   90.00
_cell.angle_beta   90.00
_cell.angle_gamma   90.00
#
_symmetry.space_group_name_H-M   'P 1'
#
loop_
_entity.id
_entity.type
_entity.pdbx_description
1 polymer ?
#
loop_
_entity_poly.entity_id
_entity_poly.type
_entity_poly.pdbx_seq_one_letter_code
_entity_poly.pdbx_strand_id
1 'polypeptide(L)'
;MKTKREKPKKSLSRRLVLAVDGVINHLLLIFAALIFLFGFYALWDSNQVYSLASSSEYEAYRPVTTQQDELASFSGFSKLQELNPEVLGWINVYGTNIDYPLVQAKDNEKYLNKDSKGEFAATGAIFLDARNNPKFEDFNTIIYGHHVENGVMFGDVAKFADQEFFDQHRYGSIYYNGVEKGLEIFEMLEVDAYDFNIYDPGIQG
;
A
#
# COMPACT_ATOMS: atom_id res chain seq x y z
N MET A 1 -14.78 68.99 -57.79
CA MET A 1 -14.35 69.06 -56.37
C MET A 1 -14.21 67.62 -55.86
N LYS A 2 -12.99 67.06 -55.78
CA LYS A 2 -12.76 65.65 -55.41
C LYS A 2 -12.65 65.53 -53.89
N THR A 3 -13.60 64.86 -53.25
CA THR A 3 -13.54 64.47 -51.84
C THR A 3 -12.49 63.37 -51.64
N LYS A 4 -11.43 63.68 -50.90
CA LYS A 4 -10.40 62.72 -50.48
C LYS A 4 -10.92 61.97 -49.24
N ARG A 5 -11.43 60.75 -49.42
CA ARG A 5 -11.68 59.81 -48.30
C ARG A 5 -10.33 59.30 -47.79
N GLU A 6 -9.91 59.72 -46.60
CA GLU A 6 -8.79 59.09 -45.90
C GLU A 6 -9.17 57.68 -45.46
N LYS A 7 -8.35 56.70 -45.82
CA LYS A 7 -8.53 55.29 -45.43
C LYS A 7 -8.19 55.13 -43.95
N PRO A 8 -8.93 54.32 -43.18
CA PRO A 8 -8.68 54.17 -41.75
C PRO A 8 -7.33 53.46 -41.52
N LYS A 9 -6.47 54.02 -40.66
CA LYS A 9 -5.24 53.39 -40.13
C LYS A 9 -5.60 52.16 -39.29
N LYS A 10 -5.97 51.05 -39.93
CA LYS A 10 -6.10 49.72 -39.31
C LYS A 10 -4.97 48.83 -39.84
N SER A 11 -3.81 48.76 -39.17
CA SER A 11 -2.82 47.71 -39.48
C SER A 11 -1.80 47.39 -38.39
N LEU A 12 -1.42 48.33 -37.51
CA LEU A 12 -0.35 48.13 -36.52
C LEU A 12 -0.84 47.71 -35.13
N SER A 13 -1.82 48.42 -34.56
CA SER A 13 -2.38 48.10 -33.23
C SER A 13 -3.04 46.72 -33.18
N ARG A 14 -3.76 46.34 -34.24
CA ARG A 14 -4.37 45.01 -34.37
C ARG A 14 -3.33 43.89 -34.42
N ARG A 15 -2.19 44.10 -35.09
CA ARG A 15 -1.09 43.12 -35.15
C ARG A 15 -0.42 42.95 -33.79
N LEU A 16 -0.27 44.05 -33.03
CA LEU A 16 0.28 44.03 -31.68
C LEU A 16 -0.63 43.26 -30.71
N VAL A 17 -1.94 43.53 -30.74
CA VAL A 17 -2.92 42.83 -29.90
C VAL A 17 -2.96 41.33 -30.20
N LEU A 18 -2.95 40.95 -31.48
CA LEU A 18 -2.93 39.53 -31.88
C LEU A 18 -1.61 38.83 -31.50
N ALA A 19 -0.48 39.54 -31.54
CA ALA A 19 0.80 38.98 -31.09
C ALA A 19 0.80 38.75 -29.56
N VAL A 20 0.28 39.70 -28.79
CA VAL A 20 0.13 39.57 -27.32
C VAL A 20 -0.83 38.44 -26.96
N ASP A 21 -1.98 38.35 -27.62
CA ASP A 21 -2.94 37.25 -27.42
C ASP A 21 -2.33 35.88 -27.78
N GLY A 22 -1.58 35.80 -28.89
CA GLY A 22 -0.84 34.61 -29.26
C GLY A 22 0.19 34.19 -28.19
N VAL A 23 0.94 35.15 -27.64
CA VAL A 23 1.89 34.89 -26.54
C VAL A 23 1.17 34.44 -25.29
N ILE A 24 0.07 35.09 -24.90
CA ILE A 24 -0.74 34.70 -23.74
C ILE A 24 -1.26 33.28 -23.93
N ASN A 25 -1.82 32.94 -25.09
CA ASN A 25 -2.29 31.59 -25.38
C ASN A 25 -1.17 30.55 -25.31
N HIS A 26 0.04 30.87 -25.80
CA HIS A 26 1.18 29.96 -25.68
C HIS A 26 1.61 29.76 -24.22
N LEU A 27 1.62 30.82 -23.40
CA LEU A 27 1.91 30.72 -21.97
C LEU A 27 0.84 29.90 -21.23
N LEU A 28 -0.44 30.09 -21.57
CA LEU A 28 -1.53 29.28 -21.01
C LEU A 28 -1.40 27.81 -21.41
N LEU A 29 -1.02 27.51 -22.65
CA LEU A 29 -0.78 26.13 -23.10
C LEU A 29 0.41 25.49 -22.41
N ILE A 30 1.52 26.22 -22.21
CA ILE A 30 2.67 25.71 -21.46
C ILE A 30 2.28 25.45 -20.00
N PHE A 31 1.57 26.37 -19.38
CA PHE A 31 1.12 26.20 -18.00
C PHE A 31 0.17 25.01 -17.85
N ALA A 32 -0.80 24.86 -18.76
CA ALA A 32 -1.67 23.69 -18.80
C ALA A 32 -0.87 22.40 -19.01
N ALA A 33 0.11 22.39 -19.91
CA ALA A 33 0.99 21.25 -20.14
C ALA A 33 1.80 20.87 -18.89
N LEU A 34 2.29 21.84 -18.11
CA LEU A 34 2.97 21.58 -16.84
C LEU A 34 2.04 20.94 -15.80
N ILE A 35 0.79 21.39 -15.70
CA ILE A 35 -0.22 20.76 -14.83
C ILE A 35 -0.48 19.31 -15.27
N PHE A 36 -0.64 19.07 -16.57
CA PHE A 36 -0.82 17.71 -17.09
C PHE A 36 0.40 16.82 -16.84
N LEU A 37 1.62 17.33 -17.02
CA LEU A 37 2.85 16.59 -16.73
C LEU A 37 2.97 16.25 -15.24
N PHE A 38 2.63 17.19 -14.36
CA PHE A 38 2.58 16.94 -12.92
C PHE A 38 1.53 15.88 -12.56
N GLY A 39 0.32 15.97 -13.13
CA GLY A 39 -0.73 14.98 -12.91
C GLY A 39 -0.32 13.59 -13.40
N PHE A 40 0.32 13.50 -14.56
CA PHE A 40 0.84 12.24 -15.08
C PHE A 40 1.94 11.66 -14.19
N TYR A 41 2.86 12.51 -13.73
CA TYR A 41 3.90 12.11 -12.79
C TYR A 41 3.31 11.59 -11.48
N ALA A 42 2.33 12.29 -10.90
CA ALA A 42 1.68 11.87 -9.66
C ALA A 42 0.94 10.52 -9.80
N LEU A 43 0.28 10.29 -10.94
CA LEU A 43 -0.37 9.00 -11.22
C LEU A 43 0.65 7.87 -11.38
N TRP A 44 1.76 8.12 -12.09
CA TRP A 44 2.86 7.17 -12.21
C TRP A 44 3.44 6.83 -10.84
N ASP A 45 3.77 7.86 -10.05
CA ASP A 45 4.39 7.72 -8.74
C ASP A 45 3.49 6.91 -7.78
N SER A 46 2.19 7.23 -7.73
CA SER A 46 1.21 6.48 -6.96
C SER A 46 1.15 5.01 -7.38
N ASN A 47 1.14 4.71 -8.68
CA ASN A 47 1.15 3.34 -9.16
C ASN A 47 2.42 2.57 -8.77
N GLN A 48 3.58 3.24 -8.75
CA GLN A 48 4.84 2.63 -8.31
C GLN A 48 4.82 2.31 -6.82
N VAL A 49 4.27 3.21 -5.99
CA VAL A 49 4.12 2.96 -4.54
C VAL A 49 3.25 1.72 -4.31
N TYR A 50 2.14 1.56 -5.03
CA TYR A 50 1.30 0.37 -4.92
C TYR A 50 2.01 -0.90 -5.40
N SER A 51 2.75 -0.83 -6.51
CA SER A 51 3.50 -1.98 -7.03
C SER A 51 4.57 -2.46 -6.07
N LEU A 52 5.28 -1.54 -5.41
CA LEU A 52 6.33 -1.86 -4.43
C LEU A 52 5.78 -2.45 -3.13
N ALA A 53 4.52 -2.14 -2.81
CA ALA A 53 3.82 -2.64 -1.64
C ALA A 53 3.00 -3.92 -1.90
N SER A 54 2.92 -4.36 -3.16
CA SER A 54 2.25 -5.59 -3.57
C SER A 54 2.89 -6.82 -2.90
N SER A 55 2.08 -7.82 -2.58
CA SER A 55 2.56 -9.12 -2.09
C SER A 55 3.50 -9.80 -3.09
N SER A 56 3.34 -9.54 -4.39
CA SER A 56 4.21 -10.07 -5.45
C SER A 56 5.70 -9.74 -5.28
N GLU A 57 6.03 -8.61 -4.66
CA GLU A 57 7.41 -8.21 -4.37
C GLU A 57 8.08 -9.10 -3.31
N TYR A 58 7.25 -9.82 -2.54
CA TYR A 58 7.70 -10.71 -1.48
C TYR A 58 7.67 -12.19 -1.87
N GLU A 59 7.09 -12.56 -3.02
CA GLU A 59 6.89 -13.95 -3.45
C GLU A 59 8.17 -14.81 -3.36
N ALA A 60 9.32 -14.24 -3.72
CA ALA A 60 10.61 -14.94 -3.66
C ALA A 60 11.09 -15.27 -2.23
N TYR A 61 10.51 -14.65 -1.21
CA TYR A 61 10.79 -14.85 0.21
C TYR A 61 9.72 -15.69 0.92
N ARG A 62 8.62 -16.04 0.23
CA ARG A 62 7.49 -16.76 0.81
C ARG A 62 7.97 -18.12 1.36
N PRO A 63 7.67 -18.46 2.62
CA PRO A 63 8.01 -19.77 3.16
C PRO A 63 7.17 -20.85 2.46
N VAL A 64 7.82 -21.94 2.06
CA VAL A 64 7.20 -23.13 1.47
C VAL A 64 7.38 -24.31 2.42
N THR A 65 6.28 -24.91 2.85
CA THR A 65 6.26 -25.96 3.89
C THR A 65 6.28 -27.39 3.31
N THR A 66 6.46 -27.54 1.99
CA THR A 66 6.46 -28.86 1.33
C THR A 66 7.83 -29.55 1.39
N GLN A 67 7.85 -30.84 1.74
CA GLN A 67 9.04 -31.68 1.92
C GLN A 67 10.01 -31.74 0.73
N GLN A 68 9.56 -31.41 -0.48
CA GLN A 68 10.40 -31.47 -1.69
C GLN A 68 11.34 -30.25 -1.83
N ASP A 69 11.08 -29.14 -1.13
CA ASP A 69 11.73 -27.84 -1.34
C ASP A 69 12.13 -27.13 -0.02
N GLU A 70 12.42 -27.89 1.04
CA GLU A 70 12.88 -27.32 2.33
C GLU A 70 14.15 -26.46 2.18
N LEU A 71 15.06 -26.83 1.26
CA LEU A 71 16.26 -26.04 0.95
C LEU A 71 15.95 -24.72 0.24
N ALA A 72 14.93 -24.68 -0.63
CA ALA A 72 14.53 -23.48 -1.35
C ALA A 72 13.75 -22.53 -0.43
N SER A 73 12.83 -23.07 0.37
CA SER A 73 12.05 -22.36 1.39
C SER A 73 12.91 -21.75 2.50
N PHE A 74 13.87 -22.52 3.02
CA PHE A 74 14.83 -22.04 4.01
C PHE A 74 15.72 -20.94 3.42
N SER A 75 15.95 -20.92 2.10
CA SER A 75 16.79 -19.90 1.48
C SER A 75 16.08 -18.56 1.23
N GLY A 76 14.78 -18.56 0.94
CA GLY A 76 14.02 -17.33 0.67
C GLY A 76 13.69 -16.58 1.95
N PHE A 77 12.91 -17.22 2.83
CA PHE A 77 12.46 -16.59 4.07
C PHE A 77 13.64 -16.18 4.97
N SER A 78 14.67 -17.01 5.11
CA SER A 78 15.86 -16.65 5.90
C SER A 78 16.62 -15.46 5.31
N LYS A 79 16.68 -15.27 3.98
CA LYS A 79 17.26 -14.06 3.38
C LYS A 79 16.49 -12.81 3.78
N LEU A 80 15.16 -12.89 3.85
CA LEU A 80 14.35 -11.77 4.32
C LEU A 80 14.63 -11.49 5.81
N GLN A 81 14.81 -12.52 6.63
CA GLN A 81 15.22 -12.36 8.03
C GLN A 81 16.65 -11.83 8.20
N GLU A 82 17.56 -12.14 7.27
CA GLU A 82 18.91 -11.55 7.22
C GLU A 82 18.86 -10.05 6.87
N LEU A 83 17.99 -9.65 5.94
CA LEU A 83 17.75 -8.25 5.60
C LEU A 83 17.09 -7.50 6.77
N ASN A 84 16.10 -8.13 7.39
CA ASN A 84 15.36 -7.57 8.51
C ASN A 84 15.12 -8.62 9.61
N PRO A 85 15.92 -8.61 10.70
CA PRO A 85 15.80 -9.56 11.81
C PRO A 85 14.48 -9.48 12.59
N GLU A 86 13.67 -8.44 12.38
CA GLU A 86 12.34 -8.29 12.99
C GLU A 86 11.24 -9.03 12.21
N VAL A 87 11.57 -9.68 11.09
CA VAL A 87 10.67 -10.59 10.37
C VAL A 87 10.52 -11.88 11.16
N LEU A 88 9.31 -12.13 11.64
CA LEU A 88 9.00 -13.26 12.54
C LEU A 88 8.15 -14.35 11.88
N GLY A 89 7.45 -14.02 10.79
CA GLY A 89 6.52 -14.94 10.19
C GLY A 89 5.96 -14.48 8.84
N TRP A 90 4.85 -15.09 8.45
CA TRP A 90 4.14 -14.81 7.22
C TRP A 90 2.64 -15.01 7.43
N ILE A 91 1.80 -14.19 6.79
CA ILE A 91 0.34 -14.33 6.80
C ILE A 91 -0.20 -14.43 5.37
N ASN A 92 -1.11 -15.37 5.15
CA ASN A 92 -1.82 -15.55 3.89
C ASN A 92 -3.31 -15.72 4.17
N VAL A 93 -4.18 -15.02 3.44
CA VAL A 93 -5.63 -15.25 3.43
C VAL A 93 -6.04 -15.69 2.04
N TYR A 94 -6.54 -16.92 1.92
CA TYR A 94 -6.74 -17.55 0.63
C TYR A 94 -7.80 -16.83 -0.22
N GLY A 95 -7.49 -16.63 -1.50
CA GLY A 95 -8.34 -15.92 -2.45
C GLY A 95 -8.39 -14.39 -2.26
N THR A 96 -7.48 -13.84 -1.47
CA THR A 96 -7.27 -12.39 -1.33
C THR A 96 -5.85 -12.01 -1.78
N ASN A 97 -5.56 -10.71 -1.80
CA ASN A 97 -4.21 -10.20 -2.03
C ASN A 97 -3.31 -10.24 -0.77
N ILE A 98 -3.84 -10.68 0.37
CA ILE A 98 -3.10 -10.77 1.63
C ILE A 98 -2.19 -11.99 1.58
N ASP A 99 -0.92 -11.78 1.23
CA ASP A 99 0.15 -12.78 1.25
C ASP A 99 1.47 -12.08 1.58
N TYR A 100 1.74 -11.85 2.86
CA TYR A 100 2.76 -10.89 3.30
C TYR A 100 3.66 -11.42 4.42
N PRO A 101 4.94 -10.98 4.45
CA PRO A 101 5.78 -11.18 5.62
C PRO A 101 5.22 -10.42 6.82
N LEU A 102 5.32 -11.05 7.99
CA LEU A 102 4.92 -10.49 9.26
C LEU A 102 6.15 -10.07 10.07
N VAL A 103 6.15 -8.84 10.55
CA VAL A 103 7.23 -8.25 11.35
C VAL A 103 6.76 -7.86 12.75
N GLN A 104 7.69 -7.65 13.68
CA GLN A 104 7.38 -7.09 15.00
C GLN A 104 8.51 -6.18 15.48
N ALA A 105 8.14 -4.98 15.91
CA ALA A 105 9.05 -4.03 16.55
C ALA A 105 8.82 -3.97 18.06
N LYS A 106 9.62 -3.15 18.74
CA LYS A 106 9.45 -2.86 20.19
C LYS A 106 8.32 -1.87 20.47
N ASP A 107 7.72 -1.31 19.42
CA ASP A 107 6.62 -0.35 19.44
C ASP A 107 5.68 -0.63 18.26
N ASN A 108 4.50 0.00 18.27
CA ASN A 108 3.50 -0.11 17.20
C ASN A 108 3.63 1.01 16.15
N GLU A 109 4.71 1.79 16.16
CA GLU A 109 4.88 2.97 15.30
C GLU A 109 5.85 2.73 14.14
N LYS A 110 6.90 1.93 14.37
CA LYS A 110 8.00 1.72 13.43
C LYS A 110 7.53 1.28 12.04
N TYR A 111 6.63 0.29 11.98
CA TYR A 111 6.16 -0.33 10.73
C TYR A 111 4.92 0.33 10.13
N LEU A 112 4.47 1.46 10.69
CA LEU A 112 3.47 2.30 10.03
C LEU A 112 4.01 2.93 8.74
N ASN A 113 5.32 3.20 8.66
CA ASN A 113 5.95 3.86 7.51
C ASN A 113 7.24 3.14 7.05
N LYS A 114 7.34 1.84 7.33
CA LYS A 114 8.43 0.98 6.90
C LYS A 114 7.90 -0.33 6.35
N ASP A 115 8.52 -0.82 5.29
CA ASP A 115 8.19 -2.12 4.71
C ASP A 115 8.82 -3.28 5.51
N SER A 116 8.53 -4.53 5.11
CA SER A 116 9.04 -5.72 5.79
C SER A 116 10.55 -5.93 5.60
N LYS A 117 11.22 -5.19 4.70
CA LYS A 117 12.68 -5.15 4.55
C LYS A 117 13.33 -4.10 5.47
N GLY A 118 12.53 -3.26 6.13
CA GLY A 118 12.96 -2.21 7.05
C GLY A 118 13.17 -0.84 6.40
N GLU A 119 12.91 -0.73 5.10
CA GLU A 119 13.06 0.49 4.31
C GLU A 119 11.82 1.38 4.40
N PHE A 120 11.95 2.67 4.11
CA PHE A 120 10.82 3.60 4.17
C PHE A 120 9.77 3.24 3.10
N ALA A 121 8.52 3.06 3.53
CA ALA A 121 7.39 2.83 2.65
C ALA A 121 6.12 3.43 3.24
N ALA A 122 5.41 4.28 2.48
CA ALA A 122 4.19 4.93 2.93
C ALA A 122 3.03 3.95 3.20
N THR A 123 3.09 2.76 2.62
CA THR A 123 2.13 1.67 2.83
C THR A 123 2.42 0.83 4.07
N GLY A 124 3.54 1.08 4.75
CA GLY A 124 3.98 0.33 5.93
C GLY A 124 4.28 -1.15 5.64
N ALA A 125 4.06 -1.98 6.65
CA ALA A 125 4.15 -3.44 6.60
C ALA A 125 2.97 -4.07 7.35
N ILE A 126 2.84 -5.40 7.25
CA ILE A 126 1.97 -6.16 8.14
C ILE A 126 2.76 -6.50 9.40
N PHE A 127 2.30 -6.06 10.58
CA PHE A 127 3.06 -6.17 11.81
C PHE A 127 2.24 -6.63 13.01
N LEU A 128 2.89 -7.37 13.90
CA LEU A 128 2.34 -7.86 15.16
C LEU A 128 2.42 -6.76 16.24
N ASP A 129 1.41 -6.66 17.11
CA ASP A 129 1.46 -5.76 18.27
C ASP A 129 2.72 -6.00 19.12
N ALA A 130 3.43 -4.94 19.48
CA ALA A 130 4.68 -5.01 20.24
C ALA A 130 4.53 -5.65 21.62
N ARG A 131 3.31 -5.68 22.18
CA ARG A 131 3.02 -6.33 23.47
C ARG A 131 2.87 -7.85 23.33
N ASN A 132 2.52 -8.34 22.14
CA ASN A 132 2.30 -9.76 21.90
C ASN A 132 3.62 -10.55 21.92
N ASN A 133 3.54 -11.80 22.37
CA ASN A 133 4.63 -12.75 22.28
C ASN A 133 4.86 -13.13 20.80
N PRO A 134 6.09 -12.96 20.26
CA PRO A 134 6.41 -13.29 18.86
C PRO A 134 6.17 -14.76 18.49
N LYS A 135 5.99 -15.64 19.49
CA LYS A 135 5.73 -17.06 19.30
C LYS A 135 4.24 -17.41 19.18
N PHE A 136 3.34 -16.41 19.19
CA PHE A 136 1.89 -16.63 19.14
C PHE A 136 1.39 -17.54 20.28
N GLU A 137 1.92 -17.33 21.48
CA GLU A 137 1.54 -18.09 22.68
C GLU A 137 0.44 -17.37 23.49
N ASP A 138 0.13 -16.12 23.15
CA ASP A 138 -0.92 -15.35 23.82
C ASP A 138 -2.30 -15.81 23.40
N PHE A 139 -3.28 -15.58 24.29
CA PHE A 139 -4.68 -15.85 23.98
C PHE A 139 -5.21 -14.95 22.85
N ASN A 140 -4.88 -13.65 22.89
CA ASN A 140 -5.27 -12.68 21.87
C ASN A 140 -4.02 -12.08 21.22
N THR A 141 -3.87 -12.28 19.92
CA THR A 141 -2.75 -11.81 19.11
C THR A 141 -3.29 -10.81 18.09
N ILE A 142 -2.80 -9.57 18.11
CA ILE A 142 -3.28 -8.50 17.24
C ILE A 142 -2.26 -8.23 16.14
N ILE A 143 -2.69 -8.37 14.88
CA ILE A 143 -1.89 -8.05 13.70
C ILE A 143 -2.49 -6.83 13.02
N TYR A 144 -1.64 -5.85 12.73
CA TYR A 144 -2.00 -4.61 12.06
C TYR A 144 -1.46 -4.58 10.64
N GLY A 145 -2.14 -3.82 9.79
CA GLY A 145 -1.74 -3.53 8.43
C GLY A 145 -2.57 -2.38 7.88
N HIS A 146 -1.98 -1.57 7.01
CA HIS A 146 -2.73 -0.46 6.39
C HIS A 146 -3.81 -0.99 5.46
N HIS A 147 -4.95 -0.30 5.44
CA HIS A 147 -5.92 -0.43 4.37
C HIS A 147 -5.47 0.44 3.19
N VAL A 148 -4.96 -0.20 2.14
CA VAL A 148 -4.47 0.49 0.95
C VAL A 148 -5.39 0.16 -0.23
N GLU A 149 -5.64 1.16 -1.10
CA GLU A 149 -6.44 0.95 -2.31
C GLU A 149 -5.88 -0.19 -3.19
N ASN A 150 -6.72 -0.72 -4.08
CA ASN A 150 -6.42 -1.88 -4.93
C ASN A 150 -6.13 -3.18 -4.16
N GLY A 151 -6.50 -3.25 -2.88
CA GLY A 151 -6.38 -4.48 -2.08
C GLY A 151 -4.96 -4.75 -1.59
N VAL A 152 -4.07 -3.75 -1.64
CA VAL A 152 -2.69 -3.88 -1.15
C VAL A 152 -2.69 -3.89 0.38
N MET A 153 -1.74 -4.61 0.99
CA MET A 153 -1.68 -4.85 2.44
C MET A 153 -2.98 -5.47 2.97
N PHE A 154 -3.65 -4.83 3.95
CA PHE A 154 -4.96 -5.25 4.46
C PHE A 154 -6.13 -4.55 3.75
N GLY A 155 -5.89 -4.01 2.54
CA GLY A 155 -6.93 -3.42 1.69
C GLY A 155 -8.13 -4.36 1.47
N ASP A 156 -7.86 -5.66 1.32
CA ASP A 156 -8.89 -6.68 1.09
C ASP A 156 -9.72 -7.03 2.32
N VAL A 157 -9.32 -6.63 3.53
CA VAL A 157 -10.10 -6.88 4.77
C VAL A 157 -11.50 -6.26 4.67
N ALA A 158 -11.63 -5.10 4.01
CA ALA A 158 -12.93 -4.44 3.83
C ALA A 158 -13.92 -5.27 2.99
N LYS A 159 -13.45 -6.19 2.14
CA LYS A 159 -14.31 -7.06 1.32
C LYS A 159 -15.07 -8.08 2.18
N PHE A 160 -14.57 -8.41 3.37
CA PHE A 160 -15.21 -9.34 4.30
C PHE A 160 -16.50 -8.77 4.93
N ALA A 161 -16.81 -7.48 4.72
CA ALA A 161 -18.12 -6.92 5.06
C ALA A 161 -19.25 -7.46 4.15
N ASP A 162 -18.89 -7.97 2.95
CA ASP A 162 -19.83 -8.67 2.09
C ASP A 162 -19.95 -10.14 2.50
N GLN A 163 -21.17 -10.61 2.74
CA GLN A 163 -21.46 -11.95 3.25
C GLN A 163 -21.00 -13.05 2.28
N GLU A 164 -21.21 -12.87 0.97
CA GLU A 164 -20.81 -13.88 -0.02
C GLU A 164 -19.29 -13.99 -0.10
N PHE A 165 -18.60 -12.85 -0.11
CA PHE A 165 -17.14 -12.82 -0.07
C PHE A 165 -16.60 -13.46 1.22
N PHE A 166 -17.19 -13.12 2.38
CA PHE A 166 -16.82 -13.69 3.67
C PHE A 166 -16.93 -15.22 3.63
N ASP A 167 -18.08 -15.77 3.23
CA ASP A 167 -18.34 -17.20 3.22
C ASP A 167 -17.40 -17.99 2.28
N GLN A 168 -16.93 -17.36 1.20
CA GLN A 168 -16.01 -17.97 0.23
C GLN A 168 -14.54 -17.93 0.66
N HIS A 169 -14.13 -16.98 1.52
CA HIS A 169 -12.72 -16.68 1.82
C HIS A 169 -12.37 -16.82 3.30
N ARG A 170 -13.03 -17.72 4.03
CA ARG A 170 -12.91 -17.89 5.49
C ARG A 170 -11.57 -18.45 5.99
N TYR A 171 -10.66 -18.84 5.11
CA TYR A 171 -9.49 -19.62 5.50
C TYR A 171 -8.19 -19.00 4.99
N GLY A 172 -7.11 -19.25 5.72
CA GLY A 172 -5.78 -18.82 5.39
C GLY A 172 -4.72 -19.62 6.15
N SER A 173 -3.51 -19.09 6.19
CA SER A 173 -2.44 -19.61 7.02
C SER A 173 -1.57 -18.52 7.63
N ILE A 174 -0.96 -18.85 8.77
CA ILE A 174 0.12 -18.08 9.38
C ILE A 174 1.31 -19.01 9.55
N TYR A 175 2.46 -18.60 9.03
CA TYR A 175 3.73 -19.27 9.24
C TYR A 175 4.53 -18.54 10.32
N TYR A 176 4.95 -19.26 11.35
CA TYR A 176 5.81 -18.75 12.42
C TYR A 176 6.54 -19.92 13.08
N ASN A 177 7.70 -19.68 13.70
CA ASN A 177 8.50 -20.72 14.36
C ASN A 177 8.78 -21.97 13.49
N GLY A 178 8.92 -21.78 12.16
CA GLY A 178 9.20 -22.88 11.23
C GLY A 178 8.00 -23.75 10.88
N VAL A 179 6.79 -23.41 11.33
CA VAL A 179 5.57 -24.18 11.10
C VAL A 179 4.48 -23.30 10.50
N GLU A 180 3.75 -23.86 9.55
CA GLU A 180 2.52 -23.25 9.04
C GLU A 180 1.32 -23.73 9.86
N LYS A 181 0.48 -22.78 10.28
CA LYS A 181 -0.77 -23.03 11.01
C LYS A 181 -1.94 -22.52 10.19
N GLY A 182 -3.06 -23.23 10.22
CA GLY A 182 -4.30 -22.77 9.60
C GLY A 182 -4.88 -21.57 10.34
N LEU A 183 -5.41 -20.62 9.58
CA LEU A 183 -6.17 -19.47 10.05
C LEU A 183 -7.63 -19.64 9.62
N GLU A 184 -8.57 -19.43 10.55
CA GLU A 184 -10.00 -19.37 10.25
C GLU A 184 -10.54 -17.99 10.64
N ILE A 185 -11.17 -17.33 9.68
CA ILE A 185 -11.92 -16.10 9.88
C ILE A 185 -13.35 -16.51 10.26
N PHE A 186 -13.75 -16.14 11.47
CA PHE A 186 -15.07 -16.44 12.03
C PHE A 186 -15.94 -15.19 12.23
N GLU A 187 -15.35 -14.00 12.22
CA GLU A 187 -16.06 -12.74 12.44
C GLU A 187 -15.34 -11.59 11.72
N MET A 188 -16.11 -10.60 11.28
CA MET A 188 -15.64 -9.30 10.79
C MET A 188 -16.31 -8.22 11.62
N LEU A 189 -15.51 -7.28 12.13
CA LEU A 189 -15.97 -6.17 12.95
C LEU A 189 -15.59 -4.85 12.28
N GLU A 190 -16.55 -3.93 12.20
CA GLU A 190 -16.31 -2.52 11.88
C GLU A 190 -16.43 -1.70 13.16
N VAL A 191 -15.30 -1.20 13.65
CA VAL A 191 -15.19 -0.57 14.97
C VAL A 191 -14.40 0.73 14.86
N ASP A 192 -14.62 1.64 15.80
CA ASP A 192 -13.88 2.90 15.82
C ASP A 192 -12.48 2.73 16.46
N ALA A 193 -11.56 3.63 16.11
CA ALA A 193 -10.18 3.60 16.61
C ALA A 193 -10.04 3.88 18.13
N TYR A 194 -11.13 4.26 18.81
CA TYR A 194 -11.17 4.56 20.24
C TYR A 194 -11.79 3.43 21.07
N ASP A 195 -12.18 2.31 20.46
CA ASP A 195 -12.60 1.11 21.19
C ASP A 195 -11.40 0.36 21.77
N PHE A 196 -10.91 0.87 22.89
CA PHE A 196 -9.73 0.32 23.57
C PHE A 196 -9.90 -1.13 24.03
N ASN A 197 -11.12 -1.66 24.15
CA ASN A 197 -11.32 -3.05 24.57
C ASN A 197 -10.94 -4.03 23.46
N ILE A 198 -11.15 -3.65 22.20
CA ILE A 198 -10.86 -4.51 21.04
C ILE A 198 -9.36 -4.53 20.73
N TYR A 199 -8.67 -3.41 20.96
CA TYR A 199 -7.23 -3.26 20.73
C TYR A 199 -6.37 -3.62 21.97
N ASP A 200 -6.99 -4.14 23.03
CA ASP A 200 -6.28 -4.68 24.18
C ASP A 200 -6.01 -6.19 23.95
N PRO A 201 -4.73 -6.61 23.81
CA PRO A 201 -4.39 -8.02 23.69
C PRO A 201 -4.64 -8.77 25.02
N GLY A 202 -5.07 -8.10 26.09
CA GLY A 202 -5.42 -8.71 27.37
C GLY A 202 -4.21 -9.28 28.11
N ILE A 203 -3.01 -8.83 27.73
CA ILE A 203 -1.75 -9.27 28.31
C ILE A 203 -1.50 -8.44 29.55
N GLN A 204 -1.71 -9.07 30.71
CA GLN A 204 -1.25 -8.51 31.98
C GLN A 204 0.26 -8.75 32.09
N GLY A 205 1.02 -7.67 32.10
CA GLY A 205 2.43 -7.68 32.53
C GLY A 205 2.54 -7.79 34.05
#